data_AF-A0A966YAN4-F1
#
_entry.id   AF-A0A966YAN4-F1
#
_cell.length_a   1.000
_cell.length_b   1.000
_cell.length_c   1.000
_cell.angle_alpha   90.00
_cell.angle_beta   90.00
_cell.angle_gamma   90.00
#
_symmetry.space_group_name_H-M   'P 1'
#
loop_
_entity.id
_entity.type
_entity.pdbx_description
1 polymer ?
#
loop_
_entity_poly.entity_id
_entity_poly.type
_entity_poly.pdbx_seq_one_letter_code
_entity_poly.pdbx_strand_id
1 'polypeptide(L)'
;DFAVMSNLAKTYRAELAEHFVIEVPEVVSKQVSLDGTRKYLMRIAGGHEVETVYIPEEDRGTLCISSQVGCTLTCSFCHTGTQKLVRNLTTAEIVGQVLVARDDLGEWPEQGAPKNETRLLSNIVLMGMGEPLYNFDNVRDAMKIAMDPEGISLSRRRITLSTSGVVPEIAKTAQEIGCQLAISFHATTDEVRDKLVPINKKWNIAELLDALRTYPKVSNSERITFEYVMLKDVNDTDADARRLVKLIKGIPAKINLIPFNEWPGSPYERSDWSRIEAFADIIYKAGYASPIRTPRGEDIMAACGQLKSATERARKSRKAIEAEAGL
;
A
#
# COMPACT_ATOMS: atom_id res chain seq x y z
N ASP A 1 -21.97 -2.82 17.04
CA ASP A 1 -22.81 -3.67 17.90
C ASP A 1 -23.92 -4.31 17.06
N PHE A 2 -24.19 -5.60 17.20
CA PHE A 2 -25.33 -6.26 16.55
C PHE A 2 -26.68 -5.75 17.07
N ALA A 3 -26.73 -5.30 18.34
CA ALA A 3 -27.96 -4.80 18.96
C ALA A 3 -28.57 -3.61 18.22
N VAL A 4 -27.75 -2.78 17.54
CA VAL A 4 -28.23 -1.59 16.81
C VAL A 4 -28.85 -1.90 15.44
N MET A 5 -28.74 -3.14 14.95
CA MET A 5 -29.28 -3.55 13.64
C MET A 5 -30.79 -3.79 13.71
N SER A 6 -31.59 -2.71 13.70
CA SER A 6 -33.05 -2.75 13.89
C SER A 6 -33.82 -3.48 12.78
N ASN A 7 -33.21 -3.67 11.60
CA ASN A 7 -33.72 -4.46 10.49
C ASN A 7 -33.59 -5.98 10.70
N LEU A 8 -32.96 -6.43 11.79
CA LEU A 8 -32.81 -7.85 12.13
C LEU A 8 -33.68 -8.24 13.34
N ALA A 9 -34.22 -9.47 13.28
CA ALA A 9 -34.99 -10.06 14.37
C ALA A 9 -34.14 -10.12 15.66
N LYS A 10 -34.79 -9.93 16.83
CA LYS A 10 -34.09 -9.92 18.13
C LYS A 10 -33.34 -11.23 18.41
N THR A 11 -33.94 -12.37 18.09
CA THR A 11 -33.34 -13.70 18.25
C THR A 11 -32.08 -13.86 17.40
N TYR A 12 -32.11 -13.37 16.16
CA TYR A 12 -30.96 -13.42 15.26
C TYR A 12 -29.82 -12.50 15.69
N ARG A 13 -30.12 -11.30 16.20
CA ARG A 13 -29.10 -10.42 16.80
C ARG A 13 -28.38 -11.07 17.98
N ALA A 14 -29.11 -11.84 18.81
CA ALA A 14 -28.53 -12.58 19.92
C ALA A 14 -27.62 -13.72 19.42
N GLU A 15 -28.07 -14.49 18.42
CA GLU A 15 -27.26 -15.53 17.78
C GLU A 15 -25.95 -14.96 17.19
N LEU A 16 -26.02 -13.81 16.51
CA LEU A 16 -24.83 -13.13 15.99
C LEU A 16 -23.85 -12.73 17.11
N ALA A 17 -24.37 -12.19 18.22
CA ALA A 17 -23.54 -11.77 19.35
C ALA A 17 -22.92 -12.95 20.12
N GLU A 18 -23.51 -14.14 20.04
CA GLU A 18 -22.95 -15.35 20.64
C GLU A 18 -21.78 -15.94 19.82
N HIS A 19 -21.83 -15.82 18.50
CA HIS A 19 -20.89 -16.51 17.60
C HIS A 19 -19.87 -15.60 16.92
N PHE A 20 -20.13 -14.30 16.86
CA PHE A 20 -19.31 -13.35 16.11
C PHE A 20 -19.03 -12.08 16.92
N VAL A 21 -18.01 -11.35 16.48
CA VAL A 21 -17.67 -10.03 17.00
C VAL A 21 -17.50 -9.04 15.85
N ILE A 22 -17.82 -7.77 16.11
CA ILE A 22 -17.49 -6.66 15.20
C ILE A 22 -16.44 -5.83 15.91
N GLU A 23 -15.17 -6.12 15.62
CA GLU A 23 -14.03 -5.41 16.17
C GLU A 23 -13.19 -4.82 15.04
N VAL A 24 -12.71 -3.61 15.27
CA VAL A 24 -11.77 -2.91 14.40
C VAL A 24 -10.54 -2.54 15.21
N PRO A 25 -9.39 -2.31 14.57
CA PRO A 25 -8.18 -1.87 15.27
C PRO A 25 -8.42 -0.63 16.13
N GLU A 26 -7.80 -0.60 17.32
CA GLU A 26 -7.86 0.54 18.23
C GLU A 26 -6.94 1.65 17.72
N VAL A 27 -7.42 2.89 17.62
CA VAL A 27 -6.56 4.04 17.30
C VAL A 27 -5.80 4.46 18.55
N VAL A 28 -4.51 4.09 18.62
CA VAL A 28 -3.59 4.46 19.71
C VAL A 28 -3.23 5.94 19.64
N SER A 29 -2.97 6.42 18.42
CA SER A 29 -2.71 7.83 18.19
C SER A 29 -3.11 8.23 16.77
N LYS A 30 -3.45 9.51 16.62
CA LYS A 30 -3.79 10.14 15.34
C LYS A 30 -3.01 11.45 15.23
N GLN A 31 -2.33 11.63 14.10
CA GLN A 31 -1.63 12.85 13.74
C GLN A 31 -2.27 13.43 12.48
N VAL A 32 -2.41 14.75 12.42
CA VAL A 32 -2.96 15.45 11.25
C VAL A 32 -1.93 16.47 10.79
N SER A 33 -1.47 16.31 9.55
CA SER A 33 -0.54 17.20 8.87
C SER A 33 -1.20 18.53 8.53
N LEU A 34 -0.38 19.57 8.34
CA LEU A 34 -0.82 20.84 7.77
C LEU A 34 -1.49 20.70 6.40
N ASP A 35 -1.15 19.66 5.62
CA ASP A 35 -1.74 19.39 4.30
C ASP A 35 -3.03 18.54 4.36
N GLY A 36 -3.54 18.29 5.57
CA GLY A 36 -4.73 17.47 5.84
C GLY A 36 -4.49 15.96 5.88
N THR A 37 -3.29 15.47 5.55
CA THR A 37 -2.92 14.06 5.67
C THR A 37 -3.09 13.60 7.12
N ARG A 38 -3.75 12.46 7.32
CA ARG A 38 -3.97 11.87 8.65
C ARG A 38 -3.17 10.58 8.77
N LYS A 39 -2.35 10.46 9.80
CA LYS A 39 -1.66 9.23 10.14
C LYS A 39 -2.25 8.63 11.40
N TYR A 40 -2.59 7.35 11.32
CA TYR A 40 -3.13 6.58 12.43
C TYR A 40 -2.11 5.53 12.85
N LEU A 41 -1.82 5.46 14.15
CA LEU A 41 -1.18 4.30 14.76
C LEU A 41 -2.30 3.41 15.31
N MET A 42 -2.46 2.24 14.73
CA MET A 42 -3.55 1.32 15.06
C MET A 42 -3.00 0.09 15.78
N ARG A 43 -3.57 -0.23 16.94
CA ARG A 43 -3.29 -1.46 17.67
C ARG A 43 -4.21 -2.55 17.18
N ILE A 44 -3.61 -3.65 16.77
CA ILE A 44 -4.28 -4.84 16.26
C ILE A 44 -4.23 -5.97 17.31
N ALA A 45 -4.87 -7.10 17.02
CA ALA A 45 -4.89 -8.24 17.92
C ALA A 45 -3.47 -8.71 18.30
N GLY A 46 -3.28 -9.12 19.55
CA GLY A 46 -1.95 -9.46 20.08
C GLY A 46 -1.09 -8.25 20.48
N GLY A 47 -1.64 -7.03 20.45
CA GLY A 47 -0.98 -5.82 20.97
C GLY A 47 0.10 -5.22 20.05
N HIS A 48 0.19 -5.70 18.82
CA HIS A 48 1.05 -5.13 17.79
C HIS A 48 0.45 -3.85 17.21
N GLU A 49 1.28 -3.02 16.59
CA GLU A 49 0.87 -1.74 16.01
C GLU A 49 1.28 -1.62 14.55
N VAL A 50 0.37 -1.09 13.74
CA VAL A 50 0.60 -0.74 12.33
C VAL A 50 0.19 0.70 12.07
N GLU A 51 0.81 1.32 11.07
CA GLU A 51 0.42 2.66 10.64
C GLU A 51 -0.49 2.59 9.41
N THR A 52 -1.42 3.54 9.33
CA THR A 52 -2.31 3.78 8.19
C THR A 52 -2.31 5.27 7.88
N VAL A 53 -2.35 5.64 6.61
CA VAL A 53 -2.30 7.05 6.21
C VAL A 53 -3.45 7.39 5.27
N TYR A 54 -4.26 8.37 5.64
CA TYR A 54 -5.25 8.98 4.75
C TYR A 54 -4.69 10.26 4.13
N ILE A 55 -4.77 10.37 2.81
CA ILE A 55 -4.22 11.47 2.02
C ILE A 55 -5.39 12.16 1.28
N PRO A 56 -5.85 13.33 1.73
CA PRO A 56 -6.91 14.07 1.03
C PRO A 56 -6.36 14.82 -0.19
N GLU A 57 -7.15 14.89 -1.25
CA GLU A 57 -6.95 15.78 -2.40
C GLU A 57 -8.26 16.52 -2.69
N GLU A 58 -8.26 17.44 -3.66
CA GLU A 58 -9.42 18.30 -3.96
C GLU A 58 -10.67 17.48 -4.31
N ASP A 59 -10.52 16.40 -5.08
CA ASP A 59 -11.61 15.60 -5.65
C ASP A 59 -11.65 14.14 -5.17
N ARG A 60 -10.69 13.74 -4.34
CA ARG A 60 -10.53 12.36 -3.87
C ARG A 60 -9.80 12.27 -2.55
N GLY A 61 -9.83 11.10 -1.92
CA GLY A 61 -8.95 10.79 -0.81
C GLY A 61 -8.48 9.34 -0.89
N THR A 62 -7.20 9.15 -0.58
CA THR A 62 -6.51 7.88 -0.74
C THR A 62 -6.12 7.35 0.63
N LEU A 63 -6.52 6.11 0.93
CA LEU A 63 -6.08 5.40 2.13
C LEU A 63 -4.92 4.46 1.79
N CYS A 64 -3.77 4.74 2.40
CA CYS A 64 -2.60 3.88 2.39
C CYS A 64 -2.67 2.91 3.57
N ILE A 65 -2.89 1.63 3.29
CA ILE A 65 -3.08 0.59 4.30
C ILE A 65 -1.88 -0.37 4.36
N SER A 66 -1.66 -0.91 5.55
CA SER A 66 -0.66 -1.93 5.86
C SER A 66 -1.22 -3.33 5.62
N SER A 67 -0.33 -4.26 5.28
CA SER A 67 -0.62 -5.69 5.04
C SER A 67 0.12 -6.62 5.99
N GLN A 68 1.17 -6.14 6.68
CA GLN A 68 1.95 -6.90 7.66
C GLN A 68 2.38 -5.98 8.80
N VAL A 69 2.76 -6.58 9.94
CA VAL A 69 3.48 -5.90 11.02
C VAL A 69 4.97 -6.00 10.74
N GLY A 70 5.60 -4.88 10.37
CA GLY A 70 6.94 -4.84 9.81
C GLY A 70 6.97 -5.29 8.35
N CYS A 71 8.16 -5.59 7.81
CA CYS A 71 8.29 -6.08 6.43
C CYS A 71 9.44 -7.09 6.31
N THR A 72 9.30 -8.10 5.44
CA THR A 72 10.33 -9.11 5.20
C THR A 72 11.42 -8.67 4.22
N LEU A 73 11.16 -7.63 3.44
CA LEU A 73 11.97 -7.33 2.25
C LEU A 73 13.18 -6.45 2.52
N THR A 74 13.23 -5.78 3.66
CA THR A 74 14.40 -4.99 4.11
C THR A 74 14.90 -3.99 3.06
N CYS A 75 14.00 -3.40 2.27
CA CYS A 75 14.36 -2.37 1.28
C CYS A 75 15.10 -1.23 1.98
N SER A 76 16.32 -0.91 1.53
CA SER A 76 17.25 -0.09 2.30
C SER A 76 16.81 1.37 2.46
N PHE A 77 16.01 1.88 1.54
CA PHE A 77 15.43 3.23 1.57
C PHE A 77 14.13 3.30 2.38
N CYS A 78 13.56 2.17 2.80
CA CYS A 78 12.30 2.10 3.50
C CYS A 78 12.50 2.00 5.02
N HIS A 79 11.91 2.93 5.78
CA HIS A 79 11.97 2.93 7.24
C HIS A 79 11.29 1.67 7.83
N THR A 80 10.18 1.21 7.25
CA THR A 80 9.57 -0.10 7.58
C THR A 80 10.55 -1.25 7.36
N GLY A 81 11.41 -1.15 6.34
CA GLY A 81 12.45 -2.13 6.04
C GLY A 81 13.47 -2.31 7.17
N THR A 82 13.57 -1.35 8.10
CA THR A 82 14.42 -1.47 9.31
C THR A 82 13.77 -2.33 10.41
N GLN A 83 12.47 -2.60 10.32
CA GLN A 83 11.75 -3.46 11.25
C GLN A 83 11.63 -4.88 10.70
N LYS A 84 12.02 -5.85 11.51
CA LYS A 84 11.83 -7.27 11.17
C LYS A 84 10.33 -7.58 11.11
N LEU A 85 9.92 -8.40 10.14
CA LEU A 85 8.57 -8.96 10.11
C LEU A 85 8.25 -9.63 11.45
N VAL A 86 7.09 -9.27 12.01
CA VAL A 86 6.48 -9.92 13.17
C VAL A 86 5.47 -10.97 12.68
N ARG A 87 4.42 -10.53 11.97
CA ARG A 87 3.40 -11.40 11.37
C ARG A 87 2.62 -10.72 10.23
N ASN A 88 1.87 -11.54 9.50
CA ASN A 88 0.85 -11.08 8.56
C ASN A 88 -0.37 -10.51 9.31
N LEU A 89 -1.03 -9.52 8.70
CA LEU A 89 -2.34 -9.06 9.16
C LEU A 89 -3.44 -10.02 8.69
N THR A 90 -4.47 -10.20 9.51
CA THR A 90 -5.67 -10.93 9.11
C THR A 90 -6.51 -10.10 8.15
N THR A 91 -7.44 -10.73 7.43
CA THR A 91 -8.43 -10.02 6.60
C THR A 91 -9.17 -8.93 7.38
N ALA A 92 -9.60 -9.24 8.61
CA ALA A 92 -10.31 -8.29 9.46
C ALA A 92 -9.44 -7.09 9.86
N GLU A 93 -8.15 -7.29 10.14
CA GLU A 93 -7.22 -6.21 10.47
C GLU A 93 -6.92 -5.30 9.26
N ILE A 94 -6.88 -5.86 8.05
CA ILE A 94 -6.70 -5.07 6.82
C ILE A 94 -7.95 -4.24 6.52
N VAL A 95 -9.14 -4.86 6.54
CA VAL A 95 -10.41 -4.14 6.31
C VAL A 95 -10.67 -3.14 7.45
N GLY A 96 -10.31 -3.48 8.67
CA GLY A 96 -10.47 -2.64 9.85
C GLY A 96 -9.80 -1.27 9.70
N GLN A 97 -8.63 -1.21 9.06
CA GLN A 97 -7.97 0.08 8.74
C GLN A 97 -8.86 0.98 7.86
N VAL A 98 -9.58 0.39 6.91
CA VAL A 98 -10.55 1.11 6.07
C VAL A 98 -11.72 1.60 6.91
N LEU A 99 -12.31 0.73 7.72
CA LEU A 99 -13.46 1.08 8.56
C LEU A 99 -13.14 2.21 9.55
N VAL A 100 -12.00 2.13 10.23
CA VAL A 100 -11.53 3.15 11.18
C VAL A 100 -11.33 4.50 10.49
N ALA A 101 -10.70 4.51 9.30
CA ALA A 101 -10.49 5.77 8.58
C ALA A 101 -11.82 6.39 8.11
N ARG A 102 -12.78 5.58 7.65
CA ARG A 102 -14.11 6.08 7.24
C ARG A 102 -14.89 6.67 8.41
N ASP A 103 -14.78 6.03 9.57
CA ASP A 103 -15.39 6.51 10.81
C ASP A 103 -14.81 7.87 11.25
N ASP A 104 -13.48 7.99 11.26
CA ASP A 104 -12.79 9.24 11.57
C ASP A 104 -13.07 10.37 10.56
N LEU A 105 -13.40 10.03 9.32
CA LEU A 105 -13.80 10.97 8.28
C LEU A 105 -15.29 11.36 8.37
N GLY A 106 -16.10 10.64 9.16
CA GLY A 106 -17.53 10.88 9.25
C GLY A 106 -18.25 10.68 7.91
N GLU A 107 -17.76 9.81 7.04
CA GLU A 107 -18.28 9.64 5.66
C GLU A 107 -19.26 8.47 5.49
N TRP A 108 -19.78 7.96 6.61
CA TRP A 108 -20.80 6.91 6.56
C TRP A 108 -22.12 7.48 6.00
N PRO A 109 -22.80 6.75 5.08
CA PRO A 109 -24.11 7.18 4.59
C PRO A 109 -25.12 7.30 5.72
N GLU A 110 -25.82 8.43 5.80
CA GLU A 110 -26.95 8.60 6.71
C GLU A 110 -28.26 8.20 6.03
N GLN A 111 -29.08 7.40 6.72
CA GLN A 111 -30.35 6.94 6.18
C GLN A 111 -31.29 8.13 5.94
N GLY A 112 -31.75 8.29 4.68
CA GLY A 112 -32.64 9.38 4.29
C GLY A 112 -31.96 10.70 3.93
N ALA A 113 -30.64 10.80 4.12
CA ALA A 113 -29.86 11.95 3.63
C ALA A 113 -29.57 11.80 2.12
N PRO A 114 -29.46 12.92 1.37
CA PRO A 114 -28.95 12.90 0.01
C PRO A 114 -27.58 12.23 -0.03
N LYS A 115 -27.33 11.40 -1.04
CA LYS A 115 -25.98 10.86 -1.23
C LYS A 115 -25.04 12.01 -1.54
N ASN A 116 -24.03 12.19 -0.72
CA ASN A 116 -22.94 13.11 -1.04
C ASN A 116 -22.25 12.59 -2.31
N GLU A 117 -22.15 13.42 -3.35
CA GLU A 117 -21.62 12.97 -4.65
C GLU A 117 -20.13 12.62 -4.56
N THR A 118 -19.41 13.28 -3.65
CA THR A 118 -17.97 13.09 -3.45
C THR A 118 -17.70 12.25 -2.21
N ARG A 119 -17.11 11.09 -2.42
CA ARG A 119 -16.62 10.21 -1.36
C ARG A 119 -15.25 10.67 -0.87
N LEU A 120 -15.06 10.82 0.45
CA LEU A 120 -13.79 11.26 1.03
C LEU A 120 -12.74 10.16 0.88
N LEU A 121 -13.03 8.93 1.28
CA LEU A 121 -12.19 7.76 1.00
C LEU A 121 -12.63 7.11 -0.31
N SER A 122 -12.05 7.55 -1.41
CA SER A 122 -12.39 7.06 -2.76
C SER A 122 -11.34 6.14 -3.37
N ASN A 123 -10.14 6.04 -2.78
CA ASN A 123 -9.03 5.22 -3.26
C ASN A 123 -8.38 4.43 -2.10
N ILE A 124 -7.88 3.23 -2.40
CA ILE A 124 -7.05 2.42 -1.48
C ILE A 124 -5.73 2.07 -2.18
N VAL A 125 -4.62 2.20 -1.46
CA VAL A 125 -3.31 1.71 -1.89
C VAL A 125 -2.69 0.81 -0.84
N LEU A 126 -2.24 -0.38 -1.24
CA LEU A 126 -1.48 -1.30 -0.39
C LEU A 126 0.00 -0.92 -0.48
N MET A 127 0.33 0.23 0.12
CA MET A 127 1.68 0.84 0.14
C MET A 127 2.12 1.21 1.58
N GLY A 128 1.40 0.71 2.59
CA GLY A 128 1.75 0.89 4.00
C GLY A 128 2.88 -0.04 4.42
N MET A 129 2.75 -0.66 5.59
CA MET A 129 3.72 -1.63 6.10
C MET A 129 3.49 -3.03 5.48
N GLY A 130 4.57 -3.66 5.03
CA GLY A 130 4.57 -5.04 4.53
C GLY A 130 4.62 -5.21 3.01
N GLU A 131 4.86 -6.44 2.57
CA GLU A 131 4.75 -6.88 1.17
C GLU A 131 3.42 -7.63 0.97
N PRO A 132 2.43 -7.02 0.26
CA PRO A 132 1.10 -7.60 0.13
C PRO A 132 1.08 -9.00 -0.47
N LEU A 133 1.99 -9.33 -1.40
CA LEU A 133 2.02 -10.66 -2.02
C LEU A 133 2.55 -11.76 -1.10
N TYR A 134 3.21 -11.42 0.02
CA TYR A 134 3.52 -12.39 1.07
C TYR A 134 2.40 -12.54 2.11
N ASN A 135 1.33 -11.77 1.97
CA ASN A 135 0.09 -11.93 2.72
C ASN A 135 -1.13 -12.05 1.79
N PHE A 136 -0.94 -12.77 0.67
CA PHE A 136 -1.85 -12.72 -0.46
C PHE A 136 -3.30 -13.07 -0.11
N ASP A 137 -3.56 -14.17 0.61
CA ASP A 137 -4.93 -14.60 0.90
C ASP A 137 -5.71 -13.57 1.74
N ASN A 138 -5.10 -13.07 2.82
CA ASN A 138 -5.74 -12.04 3.65
C ASN A 138 -5.97 -10.74 2.87
N VAL A 139 -4.99 -10.33 2.05
CA VAL A 139 -5.11 -9.15 1.19
C VAL A 139 -6.21 -9.33 0.14
N ARG A 140 -6.28 -10.50 -0.52
CA ARG A 140 -7.31 -10.82 -1.50
C ARG A 140 -8.69 -10.70 -0.89
N ASP A 141 -8.90 -11.36 0.25
CA ASP A 141 -10.21 -11.42 0.88
C ASP A 141 -10.61 -10.03 1.44
N ALA A 142 -9.65 -9.27 1.96
CA ALA A 142 -9.89 -7.89 2.40
C ALA A 142 -10.28 -6.97 1.25
N MET A 143 -9.60 -7.07 0.10
CA MET A 143 -9.92 -6.25 -1.07
C MET A 143 -11.24 -6.68 -1.70
N LYS A 144 -11.62 -7.96 -1.67
CA LYS A 144 -12.95 -8.42 -2.07
C LYS A 144 -14.04 -7.78 -1.21
N ILE A 145 -13.86 -7.74 0.12
CA ILE A 145 -14.78 -7.04 1.04
C ILE A 145 -14.83 -5.54 0.73
N ALA A 146 -13.68 -4.90 0.47
CA ALA A 146 -13.63 -3.48 0.12
C ALA A 146 -14.39 -3.15 -1.20
N MET A 147 -14.42 -4.09 -2.14
CA MET A 147 -15.10 -3.96 -3.43
C MET A 147 -16.56 -4.44 -3.40
N ASP A 148 -16.99 -5.10 -2.33
CA ASP A 148 -18.32 -5.71 -2.26
C ASP A 148 -19.42 -4.64 -2.42
N PRO A 149 -20.35 -4.80 -3.37
CA PRO A 149 -21.40 -3.82 -3.63
C PRO A 149 -22.38 -3.63 -2.46
N GLU A 150 -22.54 -4.64 -1.60
CA GLU A 150 -23.38 -4.60 -0.40
C GLU A 150 -22.64 -3.99 0.82
N GLY A 151 -21.34 -3.69 0.67
CA GLY A 151 -20.49 -3.18 1.73
C GLY A 151 -19.84 -1.84 1.39
N ILE A 152 -18.50 -1.84 1.34
CA ILE A 152 -17.69 -0.63 1.12
C ILE A 152 -17.82 -0.13 -0.32
N SER A 153 -18.10 -1.01 -1.28
CA SER A 153 -18.44 -0.68 -2.68
C SER A 153 -17.42 0.25 -3.36
N LEU A 154 -16.12 -0.01 -3.17
CA LEU A 154 -15.07 0.67 -3.92
C LEU A 154 -14.83 -0.01 -5.27
N SER A 155 -14.65 0.79 -6.32
CA SER A 155 -14.30 0.25 -7.63
C SER A 155 -12.91 -0.41 -7.58
N ARG A 156 -12.77 -1.57 -8.22
CA ARG A 156 -11.47 -2.23 -8.43
C ARG A 156 -10.40 -1.31 -9.08
N ARG A 157 -10.84 -0.31 -9.86
CA ARG A 157 -9.94 0.69 -10.50
C ARG A 157 -9.43 1.76 -9.54
N ARG A 158 -9.97 1.81 -8.33
CA ARG A 158 -9.59 2.75 -7.25
C ARG A 158 -8.73 2.07 -6.18
N ILE A 159 -8.47 0.76 -6.33
CA ILE A 159 -7.60 -0.02 -5.46
C ILE A 159 -6.32 -0.32 -6.22
N THR A 160 -5.16 -0.04 -5.62
CA THR A 160 -3.84 -0.38 -6.18
C THR A 160 -3.06 -1.25 -5.21
N LEU A 161 -2.65 -2.43 -5.66
CA LEU A 161 -1.70 -3.28 -4.96
C LEU A 161 -0.29 -2.95 -5.45
N SER A 162 0.61 -2.59 -4.52
CA SER A 162 2.04 -2.42 -4.81
C SER A 162 2.82 -3.65 -4.37
N THR A 163 3.76 -4.11 -5.19
CA THR A 163 4.68 -5.21 -4.83
C THR A 163 6.11 -4.89 -5.21
N SER A 164 7.06 -5.39 -4.43
CA SER A 164 8.49 -5.36 -4.74
C SER A 164 8.93 -6.41 -5.77
N GLY A 165 8.00 -7.26 -6.23
CA GLY A 165 8.26 -8.24 -7.28
C GLY A 165 8.36 -9.67 -6.76
N VAL A 166 7.35 -10.13 -6.01
CA VAL A 166 7.20 -11.57 -5.71
C VAL A 166 6.67 -12.28 -6.96
N VAL A 167 7.56 -12.54 -7.92
CA VAL A 167 7.23 -12.94 -9.30
C VAL A 167 6.16 -14.03 -9.41
N PRO A 168 6.23 -15.16 -8.66
CA PRO A 168 5.23 -16.23 -8.77
C PRO A 168 3.80 -15.82 -8.40
N GLU A 169 3.64 -14.74 -7.63
CA GLU A 169 2.35 -14.30 -7.07
C GLU A 169 1.72 -13.15 -7.87
N ILE A 170 2.49 -12.49 -8.75
CA ILE A 170 2.04 -11.29 -9.49
C ILE A 170 0.75 -11.57 -10.28
N ALA A 171 0.70 -12.67 -11.03
CA ALA A 171 -0.44 -13.01 -11.88
C ALA A 171 -1.75 -13.19 -11.08
N LYS A 172 -1.66 -13.70 -9.84
CA LYS A 172 -2.83 -13.90 -8.97
C LYS A 172 -3.52 -12.58 -8.61
N THR A 173 -2.79 -11.46 -8.61
CA THR A 173 -3.37 -10.13 -8.39
C THR A 173 -4.43 -9.81 -9.45
N ALA A 174 -4.15 -10.09 -10.73
CA ALA A 174 -5.13 -9.89 -11.79
C ALA A 174 -6.29 -10.88 -11.73
N GLN A 175 -5.97 -12.14 -11.45
CA GLN A 175 -6.88 -13.28 -11.56
C GLN A 175 -7.88 -13.37 -10.40
N GLU A 176 -7.42 -13.10 -9.17
CA GLU A 176 -8.22 -13.34 -7.97
C GLU A 176 -8.69 -12.07 -7.25
N ILE A 177 -7.97 -10.95 -7.41
CA ILE A 177 -8.35 -9.65 -6.83
C ILE A 177 -8.92 -8.73 -7.91
N GLY A 178 -8.16 -8.56 -8.99
CA GLY A 178 -8.53 -7.75 -10.14
C GLY A 178 -8.41 -6.23 -9.98
N CYS A 179 -7.69 -5.78 -8.95
CA CYS A 179 -7.31 -4.39 -8.71
C CYS A 179 -6.15 -3.92 -9.62
N GLN A 180 -5.78 -2.65 -9.53
CA GLN A 180 -4.63 -2.10 -10.25
C GLN A 180 -3.30 -2.61 -9.66
N LEU A 181 -2.26 -2.70 -10.49
CA LEU A 181 -0.93 -3.16 -10.08
C LEU A 181 0.09 -2.03 -10.16
N ALA A 182 0.86 -1.89 -9.08
CA ALA A 182 2.07 -1.09 -9.01
C ALA A 182 3.28 -1.97 -8.67
N ILE A 183 4.44 -1.64 -9.22
CA ILE A 183 5.71 -2.34 -9.04
C ILE A 183 6.71 -1.37 -8.42
N SER A 184 7.18 -1.70 -7.22
CA SER A 184 8.32 -1.05 -6.57
C SER A 184 9.62 -1.43 -7.29
N PHE A 185 9.90 -0.71 -8.39
CA PHE A 185 10.95 -1.06 -9.34
C PHE A 185 12.31 -0.48 -8.93
N HIS A 186 12.36 0.84 -8.70
CA HIS A 186 13.40 1.61 -8.01
C HIS A 186 14.85 1.52 -8.51
N ALA A 187 15.18 0.69 -9.50
CA ALA A 187 16.52 0.62 -10.08
C ALA A 187 16.48 0.01 -11.48
N THR A 188 17.46 0.34 -12.32
CA THR A 188 17.53 -0.09 -13.72
C THR A 188 18.65 -1.08 -14.02
N THR A 189 19.38 -1.51 -12.99
CA THR A 189 20.37 -2.58 -13.05
C THR A 189 20.24 -3.47 -11.82
N ASP A 190 20.59 -4.75 -11.96
CA ASP A 190 20.49 -5.71 -10.86
C ASP A 190 21.42 -5.35 -9.70
N GLU A 191 22.60 -4.78 -9.97
CA GLU A 191 23.57 -4.42 -8.93
C GLU A 191 23.05 -3.32 -7.99
N VAL A 192 22.29 -2.36 -8.52
CA VAL A 192 21.65 -1.32 -7.72
C VAL A 192 20.39 -1.90 -7.06
N ARG A 193 19.59 -2.67 -7.80
CA ARG A 193 18.34 -3.22 -7.28
C ARG A 193 18.55 -4.24 -6.17
N ASP A 194 19.60 -5.04 -6.22
CA ASP A 194 20.01 -5.98 -5.16
C ASP A 194 20.30 -5.31 -3.83
N LYS A 195 20.72 -4.04 -3.85
CA LYS A 195 20.96 -3.22 -2.66
C LYS A 195 19.68 -2.57 -2.17
N LEU A 196 18.94 -1.95 -3.09
CA LEU A 196 17.74 -1.16 -2.75
C LEU A 196 16.53 -2.04 -2.40
N VAL A 197 16.34 -3.12 -3.15
CA VAL A 197 15.19 -4.04 -3.07
C VAL A 197 15.71 -5.49 -3.08
N PRO A 198 16.19 -6.01 -1.93
CA PRO A 198 16.90 -7.29 -1.86
C PRO A 198 16.20 -8.52 -2.44
N ILE A 199 14.87 -8.50 -2.62
CA ILE A 199 14.13 -9.55 -3.33
C ILE A 199 14.65 -9.78 -4.76
N ASN A 200 15.33 -8.78 -5.35
CA ASN A 200 15.92 -8.86 -6.68
C ASN A 200 16.94 -10.01 -6.83
N LYS A 201 17.64 -10.36 -5.73
CA LYS A 201 18.58 -11.49 -5.70
C LYS A 201 17.89 -12.84 -5.91
N LYS A 202 16.59 -12.91 -5.61
CA LYS A 202 15.76 -14.09 -5.80
C LYS A 202 15.03 -14.06 -7.14
N TRP A 203 14.50 -12.89 -7.52
CA TRP A 203 13.86 -12.65 -8.80
C TRP A 203 14.34 -11.35 -9.41
N ASN A 204 15.25 -11.47 -10.37
CA ASN A 204 15.97 -10.32 -10.94
C ASN A 204 15.08 -9.46 -11.84
N ILE A 205 15.62 -8.36 -12.38
CA ILE A 205 14.87 -7.45 -13.24
C ILE A 205 14.30 -8.17 -14.48
N ALA A 206 15.07 -9.07 -15.10
CA ALA A 206 14.63 -9.77 -16.29
C ALA A 206 13.42 -10.67 -16.02
N GLU A 207 13.49 -11.53 -14.99
CA GLU A 207 12.39 -12.41 -14.58
C GLU A 207 11.15 -11.61 -14.17
N LEU A 208 11.34 -10.49 -13.45
CA LEU A 208 10.26 -9.59 -13.10
C LEU A 208 9.59 -9.01 -14.34
N LEU A 209 10.35 -8.46 -15.28
CA LEU A 209 9.79 -7.87 -16.50
C LEU A 209 9.09 -8.90 -17.38
N ASP A 210 9.59 -10.14 -17.46
CA ASP A 210 8.94 -11.22 -18.19
C ASP A 210 7.56 -11.54 -17.60
N ALA A 211 7.45 -11.61 -16.27
CA ALA A 211 6.16 -11.80 -15.61
C ALA A 211 5.18 -10.65 -15.87
N LEU A 212 5.69 -9.41 -15.92
CA LEU A 212 4.87 -8.22 -16.19
C LEU A 212 4.41 -8.15 -17.66
N ARG A 213 5.22 -8.62 -18.62
CA ARG A 213 4.82 -8.73 -20.04
C ARG A 213 3.63 -9.67 -20.23
N THR A 214 3.56 -10.74 -19.44
CA THR A 214 2.48 -11.74 -19.49
C THR A 214 1.34 -11.48 -18.51
N TYR A 215 1.30 -10.32 -17.84
CA TYR A 215 0.31 -10.04 -16.81
C TYR A 215 -1.13 -10.00 -17.40
N PRO A 216 -2.09 -10.83 -16.91
CA PRO A 216 -3.38 -11.07 -17.58
C PRO A 216 -4.30 -9.86 -17.84
N LYS A 217 -4.02 -8.70 -17.24
CA LYS A 217 -4.81 -7.47 -17.41
C LYS A 217 -4.04 -6.32 -18.04
N VAL A 218 -2.76 -6.51 -18.40
CA VAL A 218 -1.93 -5.42 -18.90
C VAL A 218 -2.47 -4.93 -20.24
N SER A 219 -2.81 -3.66 -20.30
CA SER A 219 -3.34 -3.02 -21.50
C SER A 219 -3.13 -1.51 -21.45
N ASN A 220 -3.38 -0.80 -22.54
CA ASN A 220 -3.28 0.66 -22.56
C ASN A 220 -4.29 1.35 -21.65
N SER A 221 -5.40 0.69 -21.30
CA SER A 221 -6.43 1.18 -20.36
C SER A 221 -6.20 0.71 -18.92
N GLU A 222 -5.47 -0.39 -18.72
CA GLU A 222 -5.05 -0.91 -17.41
C GLU A 222 -3.51 -1.06 -17.41
N ARG A 223 -2.82 0.08 -17.39
CA ARG A 223 -1.33 0.15 -17.39
C ARG A 223 -0.77 -0.23 -16.03
N ILE A 224 0.39 -0.90 -16.03
CA ILE A 224 1.16 -1.18 -14.81
C ILE A 224 1.87 0.10 -14.36
N THR A 225 1.80 0.40 -13.07
CA THR A 225 2.53 1.54 -12.50
C THR A 225 3.91 1.09 -12.06
N PHE A 226 4.97 1.73 -12.55
CA PHE A 226 6.32 1.53 -12.05
C PHE A 226 6.63 2.64 -11.06
N GLU A 227 6.70 2.30 -9.78
CA GLU A 227 7.13 3.22 -8.73
C GLU A 227 8.67 3.30 -8.74
N TYR A 228 9.20 4.51 -8.79
CA TYR A 228 10.63 4.77 -8.87
C TYR A 228 11.02 5.86 -7.88
N VAL A 229 11.73 5.48 -6.81
CA VAL A 229 12.20 6.43 -5.80
C VAL A 229 13.44 7.14 -6.33
N MET A 230 13.49 8.46 -6.18
CA MET A 230 14.58 9.30 -6.68
C MET A 230 15.61 9.51 -5.57
N LEU A 231 16.68 8.71 -5.62
CA LEU A 231 17.78 8.72 -4.66
C LEU A 231 19.00 9.38 -5.29
N LYS A 232 19.45 10.47 -4.67
CA LYS A 232 20.55 11.29 -5.16
C LYS A 232 21.81 10.47 -5.40
N ASP A 233 22.37 10.56 -6.60
CA ASP A 233 23.63 9.92 -7.03
C ASP A 233 23.63 8.38 -6.93
N VAL A 234 22.46 7.76 -6.77
CA VAL A 234 22.30 6.29 -6.66
C VAL A 234 21.60 5.70 -7.87
N ASN A 235 20.47 6.29 -8.27
CA ASN A 235 19.61 5.71 -9.31
C ASN A 235 18.93 6.78 -10.19
N ASP A 236 19.41 8.02 -10.18
CA ASP A 236 18.73 9.20 -10.72
C ASP A 236 19.44 9.84 -11.91
N THR A 237 20.38 9.13 -12.56
CA THR A 237 21.11 9.65 -13.72
C THR A 237 20.25 9.64 -14.98
N ASP A 238 20.60 10.46 -15.98
CA ASP A 238 19.96 10.36 -17.31
C ASP A 238 20.11 8.95 -17.93
N ALA A 239 21.23 8.27 -17.65
CA ALA A 239 21.47 6.92 -18.14
C ALA A 239 20.51 5.91 -17.52
N ASP A 240 20.16 6.08 -16.23
CA ASP A 240 19.10 5.32 -15.58
C ASP A 240 17.76 5.56 -16.27
N ALA A 241 17.35 6.81 -16.51
CA ALA A 241 16.09 7.11 -17.19
C ALA A 241 16.00 6.43 -18.57
N ARG A 242 17.07 6.50 -19.37
CA ARG A 242 17.13 5.85 -20.69
C ARG A 242 17.13 4.32 -20.59
N ARG A 243 17.79 3.73 -19.59
CA ARG A 243 17.73 2.30 -19.31
C ARG A 243 16.31 1.87 -18.93
N LEU A 244 15.64 2.63 -18.05
CA LEU A 244 14.26 2.36 -17.64
C LEU A 244 13.33 2.27 -18.85
N VAL A 245 13.38 3.27 -19.73
CA VAL A 245 12.59 3.30 -20.99
C VAL A 245 12.85 2.06 -21.85
N LYS A 246 14.11 1.63 -21.97
CA LYS A 246 14.46 0.43 -22.73
C LYS A 246 13.91 -0.85 -22.09
N LEU A 247 14.01 -0.97 -20.77
CA LEU A 247 13.59 -2.15 -20.01
C LEU A 247 12.09 -2.39 -20.09
N ILE A 248 11.29 -1.34 -19.92
CA ILE A 248 9.81 -1.43 -19.90
C ILE A 248 9.19 -1.45 -21.30
N LYS A 249 10.00 -1.38 -22.36
CA LYS A 249 9.50 -1.38 -23.74
C LYS A 249 8.63 -2.62 -23.99
N GLY A 250 7.44 -2.39 -24.53
CA GLY A 250 6.45 -3.43 -24.81
C GLY A 250 5.53 -3.75 -23.62
N ILE A 251 5.71 -3.11 -22.46
CA ILE A 251 4.81 -3.19 -21.32
C ILE A 251 3.98 -1.89 -21.28
N PRO A 252 2.64 -1.96 -21.40
CA PRO A 252 1.77 -0.82 -21.11
C PRO A 252 2.01 -0.31 -19.69
N ALA A 253 2.71 0.81 -19.58
CA ALA A 253 3.25 1.30 -18.31
C ALA A 253 3.01 2.81 -18.12
N LYS A 254 3.03 3.22 -16.86
CA LYS A 254 3.27 4.59 -16.41
C LYS A 254 4.34 4.56 -15.33
N ILE A 255 5.14 5.61 -15.21
CA ILE A 255 6.23 5.69 -14.24
C ILE A 255 5.85 6.75 -13.22
N ASN A 256 5.72 6.36 -11.96
CA ASN A 256 5.49 7.31 -10.88
C ASN A 256 6.84 7.60 -10.21
N LEU A 257 7.35 8.81 -10.39
CA LEU A 257 8.59 9.24 -9.74
C LEU A 257 8.26 9.71 -8.33
N ILE A 258 8.93 9.14 -7.34
CA ILE A 258 8.73 9.47 -5.92
C ILE A 258 9.98 10.22 -5.45
N PRO A 259 9.92 11.54 -5.21
CA PRO A 259 10.96 12.22 -4.46
C PRO A 259 11.16 11.50 -3.12
N PHE A 260 12.40 11.13 -2.80
CA PHE A 260 12.67 10.36 -1.59
C PHE A 260 12.26 11.14 -0.34
N ASN A 261 11.55 10.51 0.58
CA ASN A 261 11.17 11.10 1.86
C ASN A 261 12.19 10.69 2.90
N GLU A 262 13.06 11.61 3.28
CA GLU A 262 14.15 11.36 4.21
C GLU A 262 13.62 10.99 5.59
N TRP A 263 14.36 10.16 6.31
CA TRP A 263 14.05 9.74 7.67
C TRP A 263 15.34 9.64 8.48
N PRO A 264 15.28 9.81 9.82
CA PRO A 264 16.48 9.87 10.65
C PRO A 264 17.36 8.61 10.53
N GLY A 265 18.60 8.79 10.06
CA GLY A 265 19.56 7.70 9.88
C GLY A 265 19.50 6.99 8.53
N SER A 266 18.69 7.47 7.57
CA SER A 266 18.73 7.01 6.18
C SER A 266 20.12 7.21 5.58
N PRO A 267 20.68 6.24 4.84
CA PRO A 267 21.94 6.41 4.10
C PRO A 267 21.74 7.09 2.73
N TYR A 268 20.53 7.54 2.42
CA TYR A 268 20.17 8.16 1.14
C TYR A 268 19.61 9.57 1.32
N GLU A 269 19.75 10.36 0.28
CA GLU A 269 19.26 11.74 0.16
C GLU A 269 18.28 11.86 -1.02
N ARG A 270 17.39 12.85 -0.94
CA ARG A 270 16.49 13.20 -2.04
C ARG A 270 17.28 13.77 -3.21
N SER A 271 17.02 13.26 -4.42
CA SER A 271 17.51 13.89 -5.65
C SER A 271 17.04 15.35 -5.76
N ASP A 272 17.90 16.23 -6.27
CA ASP A 272 17.54 17.63 -6.47
C ASP A 272 16.34 17.76 -7.44
N TRP A 273 15.46 18.76 -7.25
CA TRP A 273 14.25 18.91 -8.05
C TRP A 273 14.52 18.98 -9.56
N SER A 274 15.53 19.74 -9.98
CA SER A 274 15.94 19.82 -11.39
C SER A 274 16.39 18.47 -11.95
N ARG A 275 16.99 17.61 -11.13
CA ARG A 275 17.38 16.25 -11.51
C ARG A 275 16.16 15.35 -11.70
N ILE A 276 15.18 15.44 -10.80
CA ILE A 276 13.90 14.70 -10.89
C ILE A 276 13.13 15.12 -12.14
N GLU A 277 13.00 16.43 -12.39
CA GLU A 277 12.32 16.97 -13.57
C GLU A 277 12.98 16.52 -14.87
N ALA A 278 14.31 16.57 -14.94
CA ALA A 278 15.04 16.11 -16.13
C ALA A 278 14.93 14.59 -16.33
N PHE A 279 14.87 13.78 -15.26
CA PHE A 279 14.59 12.35 -15.35
C PHE A 279 13.17 12.09 -15.87
N ALA A 280 12.18 12.83 -15.37
CA ALA A 280 10.79 12.77 -15.81
C ALA A 280 10.66 13.14 -17.29
N ASP A 281 11.30 14.24 -17.72
CA ASP A 281 11.25 14.73 -19.10
C ASP A 281 11.81 13.71 -20.11
N ILE A 282 12.86 12.97 -19.76
CA ILE A 282 13.39 11.87 -20.60
C ILE A 282 12.33 10.78 -20.81
N ILE A 283 11.63 10.39 -19.75
CA ILE A 283 10.58 9.36 -19.81
C ILE A 283 9.36 9.86 -20.58
N TYR A 284 8.96 11.10 -20.34
CA TYR A 284 7.87 11.76 -21.03
C TYR A 284 8.11 11.85 -22.53
N LYS A 285 9.30 12.31 -22.95
CA LYS A 285 9.72 12.38 -24.36
C LYS A 285 9.78 11.01 -25.04
N ALA A 286 9.96 9.93 -24.26
CA ALA A 286 9.89 8.56 -24.76
C ALA A 286 8.45 8.02 -24.89
N GLY A 287 7.43 8.82 -24.55
CA GLY A 287 6.01 8.50 -24.73
C GLY A 287 5.33 7.85 -23.52
N TYR A 288 5.97 7.82 -22.35
CA TYR A 288 5.36 7.29 -21.12
C TYR A 288 4.92 8.43 -20.20
N ALA A 289 3.80 8.24 -19.51
CA ALA A 289 3.41 9.15 -18.44
C ALA A 289 4.41 9.04 -17.28
N SER A 290 4.93 10.18 -16.83
CA SER A 290 5.94 10.27 -15.77
C SER A 290 5.58 11.30 -14.69
N PRO A 291 4.41 11.18 -14.02
CA PRO A 291 4.08 12.09 -12.93
C PRO A 291 5.15 12.03 -11.83
N ILE A 292 5.46 13.21 -11.28
CA ILE A 292 6.26 13.34 -10.06
C ILE A 292 5.27 13.44 -8.91
N ARG A 293 5.38 12.51 -7.95
CA ARG A 293 4.50 12.46 -6.80
C ARG A 293 4.79 13.61 -5.84
N THR A 294 3.78 14.42 -5.54
CA THR A 294 3.88 15.44 -4.48
C THR A 294 4.04 14.74 -3.13
N PRO A 295 5.08 15.07 -2.34
CA PRO A 295 5.20 14.60 -0.96
C PRO A 295 3.99 15.03 -0.12
N ARG A 296 3.52 14.15 0.77
CA ARG A 296 2.33 14.38 1.61
C ARG A 296 2.59 13.89 3.03
N GLY A 297 2.18 14.67 4.03
CA GLY A 297 2.33 14.35 5.45
C GLY A 297 3.79 14.20 5.93
N GLU A 298 4.73 14.92 5.33
CA GLU A 298 6.16 14.86 5.71
C GLU A 298 6.41 15.35 7.14
N ASP A 299 5.70 16.40 7.57
CA ASP A 299 5.77 17.01 8.90
C ASP A 299 5.40 16.05 10.04
N ILE A 300 4.65 14.99 9.72
CA ILE A 300 4.19 13.96 10.67
C ILE A 300 4.79 12.57 10.37
N MET A 301 5.82 12.47 9.54
CA MET A 301 6.43 11.19 9.15
C MET A 301 5.41 10.20 8.58
N ALA A 302 4.53 10.67 7.70
CA ALA A 302 3.47 9.87 7.05
C ALA A 302 3.71 9.67 5.56
N ALA A 303 4.78 10.24 5.00
CA ALA A 303 5.08 10.09 3.60
C ALA A 303 5.54 8.65 3.27
N CYS A 304 5.48 8.29 1.98
CA CYS A 304 5.83 6.94 1.53
C CYS A 304 7.25 6.57 1.96
N GLY A 305 7.38 5.41 2.62
CA GLY A 305 8.66 4.89 3.11
C GLY A 305 9.06 5.36 4.50
N GLN A 306 8.35 6.29 5.15
CA GLN A 306 8.69 6.80 6.49
C GLN A 306 8.05 6.02 7.65
N LEU A 307 7.08 5.15 7.35
CA LEU A 307 6.28 4.46 8.36
C LEU A 307 7.12 3.55 9.26
N LYS A 308 6.94 3.66 10.58
CA LYS A 308 7.55 2.79 11.58
C LYS A 308 6.78 2.78 12.90
N SER A 309 6.35 1.60 13.34
CA SER A 309 5.81 1.42 14.68
C SER A 309 6.92 0.99 15.66
N ALA A 310 6.66 1.16 16.95
CA ALA A 310 7.56 0.72 18.02
C ALA A 310 7.48 -0.80 18.28
N THR A 311 6.72 -1.55 17.46
CA THR A 311 6.48 -2.97 17.68
C THR A 311 7.76 -3.78 17.42
N GLU A 312 8.22 -4.52 18.43
CA GLU A 312 9.36 -5.43 18.31
C GLU A 312 8.93 -6.89 18.16
N ARG A 313 9.75 -7.69 17.46
CA ARG A 313 9.54 -9.13 17.34
C ARG A 313 9.91 -9.84 18.65
N ALA A 314 8.90 -10.19 19.45
CA ALA A 314 9.09 -11.12 20.57
C ALA A 314 9.46 -12.53 20.07
N ARG A 315 10.27 -13.28 20.83
CA ARG A 315 10.53 -14.72 20.57
C ARG A 315 9.29 -15.54 20.96
N LYS A 316 8.27 -15.55 20.10
CA LYS A 316 7.08 -16.41 20.23
C LYS A 316 7.03 -17.45 19.12
N SER A 317 6.44 -18.62 19.42
CA SER A 317 6.22 -19.67 18.42
C SER A 317 5.11 -19.27 17.45
N ARG A 318 5.09 -19.84 16.23
CA ARG A 318 4.05 -19.52 15.23
C ARG A 318 2.62 -19.76 15.77
N LYS A 319 2.43 -20.84 16.53
CA LYS A 319 1.15 -21.16 17.19
C LYS A 319 0.72 -20.10 18.21
N ALA A 320 1.66 -19.53 18.96
CA ALA A 320 1.34 -18.48 19.93
C ALA A 320 0.94 -17.18 19.21
N ILE A 321 1.56 -16.89 18.07
CA ILE A 321 1.23 -15.73 17.23
C ILE A 321 -0.15 -15.92 16.56
N GLU A 322 -0.45 -17.12 16.06
CA GLU A 322 -1.77 -17.47 15.50
C GLU A 322 -2.87 -17.33 16.57
N ALA A 323 -2.66 -17.90 17.77
CA ALA A 323 -3.58 -17.79 18.89
C ALA A 323 -3.82 -16.34 19.35
N GLU A 324 -2.77 -15.50 19.39
CA GLU A 324 -2.89 -14.07 19.73
C GLU A 324 -3.65 -13.25 18.67
N ALA A 325 -3.63 -13.71 17.43
CA ALA A 325 -4.38 -13.11 16.33
C ALA A 325 -5.84 -13.64 16.24
N GLY A 326 -6.25 -14.52 17.16
CA GLY A 326 -7.57 -15.14 17.13
C GLY A 326 -7.79 -16.10 15.95
N LEU A 327 -6.70 -16.66 15.41
CA LEU A 327 -6.68 -17.63 14.31
C LEU A 327 -6.47 -19.07 14.80
#